data_AF-E3TEQ5-F1
#
_entry.id   AF-E3TEQ5-F1
#
_cell.length_a   1.000
_cell.length_b   1.000
_cell.length_c   1.000
_cell.angle_alpha   90.00
_cell.angle_beta   90.00
_cell.angle_gamma   90.00
#
_symmetry.space_group_name_H-M   'P 1'
#
loop_
_entity.id
_entity.type
_entity.pdbx_description
1 polymer ?
#
loop_
_entity_poly.entity_id
_entity_poly.type
_entity_poly.pdbx_seq_one_letter_code
_entity_poly.pdbx_strand_id
1 'polypeptide(L)' 'MYRFAKAALNLSGQASRQVAVRNASSGASREFHAKYGMPLLIGGAAFCISIWSYVITSTGIAWNLSPVGKVQPKEWNE' A
#
# COMPACT_ATOMS: atom_id res chain seq x y z
N MET A 1 34.56 -41.20 -4.77
CA MET A 1 33.76 -40.77 -5.94
C MET A 1 32.27 -40.59 -5.61
N TYR A 2 31.57 -41.63 -5.13
CA TYR A 2 30.12 -41.57 -4.85
C TYR A 2 29.64 -40.42 -3.94
N ARG A 3 30.36 -40.12 -2.85
CA ARG A 3 29.99 -39.06 -1.91
C ARG A 3 30.02 -37.65 -2.53
N PHE A 4 30.97 -37.40 -3.42
CA PHE A 4 31.08 -36.12 -4.14
C PHE A 4 30.01 -36.00 -5.23
N ALA A 5 29.71 -37.09 -5.95
CA ALA A 5 28.61 -37.10 -6.91
C ALA A 5 27.26 -36.83 -6.22
N LYS A 6 27.01 -37.45 -5.07
CA LYS A 6 25.79 -37.22 -4.27
C LYS A 6 25.70 -35.78 -3.76
N ALA A 7 26.81 -35.20 -3.30
CA ALA A 7 26.87 -33.80 -2.87
C ALA A 7 26.58 -32.83 -4.03
N ALA A 8 27.17 -33.07 -5.20
CA ALA A 8 26.93 -32.26 -6.39
C ALA A 8 25.47 -32.32 -6.86
N LEU A 9 24.87 -33.51 -6.87
CA LEU A 9 23.44 -33.70 -7.19
C LEU A 9 22.51 -33.00 -6.19
N ASN A 10 22.82 -33.07 -4.90
CA ASN A 10 22.03 -32.38 -3.88
C ASN A 10 22.12 -30.85 -4.04
N LEU A 11 23.31 -30.32 -4.31
CA LEU A 11 23.52 -28.89 -4.51
C LEU A 11 22.82 -28.37 -5.78
N SER A 12 22.93 -29.10 -6.89
CA SER A 12 22.24 -28.73 -8.14
C SER A 12 20.72 -28.84 -8.01
N GLY A 13 20.23 -29.86 -7.30
CA GLY A 13 18.81 -30.02 -6.98
C GLY A 13 18.27 -28.94 -6.04
N GLN A 14 19.05 -28.46 -5.08
CA GLN A 14 18.67 -27.34 -4.22
C GLN A 14 18.68 -26.01 -4.99
N ALA A 15 19.69 -25.77 -5.82
CA ALA A 15 19.78 -24.56 -6.63
C ALA A 15 18.61 -24.46 -7.62
N SER A 16 18.26 -25.56 -8.30
CA SER A 16 17.13 -25.58 -9.24
C SER A 16 15.79 -25.32 -8.55
N ARG A 17 15.57 -25.90 -7.36
CA ARG A 17 14.38 -25.62 -6.54
C ARG A 17 14.32 -24.17 -6.09
N GLN A 18 15.44 -23.58 -5.66
CA GLN A 18 15.48 -22.16 -5.28
C GLN A 18 15.14 -21.23 -6.46
N VAL A 19 15.66 -21.51 -7.65
CA VAL A 19 15.33 -20.73 -8.86
C VAL A 19 13.87 -20.90 -9.25
N ALA A 20 13.32 -22.11 -9.19
CA ALA A 20 11.91 -22.37 -9.48
C ALA A 20 10.98 -21.61 -8.51
N VAL A 21 11.28 -21.62 -7.21
CA VAL A 21 10.51 -20.88 -6.20
C VAL A 21 10.58 -19.37 -6.45
N ARG A 22 11.77 -18.83 -6.77
CA ARG A 22 11.93 -17.40 -7.09
C ARG A 22 11.18 -16.98 -8.35
N ASN A 23 11.18 -17.81 -9.39
CA ASN A 23 10.43 -17.53 -10.61
C ASN A 23 8.92 -17.62 -10.38
N ALA A 24 8.46 -18.63 -9.64
CA ALA A 24 7.05 -18.77 -9.29
C ALA A 24 6.56 -17.61 -8.42
N SER A 25 7.34 -17.16 -7.43
CA SER A 25 6.98 -16.02 -6.59
C SER A 25 6.98 -14.70 -7.36
N SER A 26 7.94 -14.51 -8.28
CA SER A 26 7.99 -13.32 -9.15
C SER A 26 6.86 -13.30 -10.17
N GLY A 27 6.41 -14.47 -10.65
CA GLY A 27 5.24 -14.60 -11.52
C GLY A 27 3.93 -14.30 -10.79
N ALA A 28 3.77 -14.85 -9.58
CA ALA A 28 2.56 -14.66 -8.77
C ALA A 28 2.29 -13.19 -8.41
N SER A 29 3.34 -12.41 -8.08
CA SER A 29 3.19 -10.97 -7.84
C SER A 29 2.80 -10.21 -9.11
N ARG A 30 3.37 -10.58 -10.26
CA ARG A 30 3.04 -9.97 -11.56
C ARG A 30 1.59 -10.25 -11.97
N GLU A 31 1.11 -11.48 -11.80
CA GLU A 31 -0.29 -11.85 -12.09
C GLU A 31 -1.27 -11.12 -11.16
N PHE A 32 -0.91 -10.97 -9.89
CA PHE A 32 -1.72 -10.21 -8.94
C PHE A 32 -1.88 -8.74 -9.37
N HIS A 33 -0.79 -8.06 -9.70
CA HIS A 33 -0.85 -6.67 -10.14
C HIS A 33 -1.57 -6.51 -11.49
N ALA A 34 -1.41 -7.47 -12.40
CA ALA A 34 -2.14 -7.46 -13.67
C ALA A 34 -3.66 -7.59 -13.46
N LYS A 35 -4.08 -8.47 -12.55
CA LYS A 35 -5.51 -8.74 -12.31
C LYS A 35 -6.18 -7.69 -11.40
N TYR A 36 -5.48 -7.24 -10.36
CA TYR A 36 -6.07 -6.45 -9.30
C TYR A 36 -5.47 -5.06 -9.14
N GLY A 37 -4.31 -4.77 -9.76
CA GLY A 37 -3.58 -3.52 -9.53
C GLY A 37 -4.42 -2.27 -9.78
N MET A 38 -5.00 -2.13 -10.97
CA MET A 38 -5.81 -0.95 -11.31
C MET A 38 -7.11 -0.84 -10.51
N PRO A 39 -7.94 -1.91 -10.39
CA PRO A 39 -9.14 -1.85 -9.56
C PRO A 39 -8.85 -1.55 -8.09
N LEU A 40 -7.81 -2.14 -7.50
CA LEU A 40 -7.42 -1.86 -6.11
C LEU A 40 -6.94 -0.43 -5.95
N LEU A 41 -6.15 0.08 -6.90
CA LEU A 41 -5.67 1.45 -6.85
C LEU A 41 -6.83 2.46 -6.89
N ILE A 42 -7.74 2.28 -7.84
CA ILE A 42 -8.91 3.17 -8.00
C ILE A 42 -9.82 3.06 -6.78
N GLY A 43 -10.17 1.83 -6.36
CA GLY A 43 -11.04 1.60 -5.21
C GLY A 43 -10.46 2.14 -3.90
N GLY A 44 -9.18 1.87 -3.65
CA GLY A 44 -8.47 2.37 -2.48
C GLY A 44 -8.37 3.90 -2.45
N ALA A 45 -8.06 4.52 -3.58
CA ALA A 45 -8.02 5.98 -3.69
C ALA A 45 -9.40 6.61 -3.47
N ALA A 46 -10.43 6.09 -4.13
CA ALA A 46 -11.80 6.57 -3.98
C ALA A 46 -12.29 6.43 -2.54
N PHE A 47 -12.08 5.27 -1.91
CA PHE A 47 -12.42 5.04 -0.51
C PHE A 47 -11.71 6.00 0.43
N CYS A 48 -10.38 6.13 0.29
CA CYS A 48 -9.57 7.02 1.12
C CYS A 48 -10.04 8.47 1.02
N ILE A 49 -10.21 8.99 -0.20
CA ILE A 49 -10.68 10.37 -0.43
C ILE A 49 -12.07 10.56 0.17
N SER A 50 -12.99 9.60 -0.04
CA SER A 50 -14.37 9.71 0.43
C SER A 50 -14.45 9.78 1.95
N ILE A 51 -13.80 8.86 2.65
CA ILE A 51 -13.82 8.82 4.12
C ILE A 51 -13.12 10.02 4.72
N TRP A 52 -11.92 10.38 4.23
CA TRP A 52 -11.21 11.53 4.78
C TRP A 52 -11.92 12.86 4.49
N SER A 53 -12.56 13.00 3.32
CA SER A 53 -13.40 14.17 3.05
C SER A 53 -14.54 14.27 4.06
N TYR A 54 -15.27 13.16 4.28
CA TYR A 54 -16.34 13.11 5.28
C TYR A 54 -15.84 13.45 6.69
N VAL A 55 -14.71 12.87 7.11
CA VAL A 55 -14.11 13.19 8.41
C VAL A 55 -13.82 14.68 8.52
N ILE A 56 -13.15 15.26 7.52
CA ILE A 56 -12.68 16.64 7.57
C ILE A 56 -13.82 17.65 7.54
N THR A 57 -14.92 17.36 6.84
CA THR A 57 -16.01 18.32 6.63
C THR A 57 -17.27 18.06 7.45
N SER A 58 -17.57 16.80 7.78
CA SER A 58 -18.94 16.38 8.14
C SER A 58 -19.05 15.79 9.55
N THR A 59 -17.94 15.66 10.29
CA THR A 59 -17.96 15.12 11.65
C THR A 59 -17.97 16.20 12.74
N GLY A 60 -17.97 17.48 12.36
CA GLY A 60 -17.97 18.61 13.31
C GLY A 60 -16.61 18.91 13.93
N ILE A 61 -15.50 18.48 13.32
CA ILE A 61 -14.15 18.83 13.76
C ILE A 61 -13.97 20.35 13.75
N ALA A 62 -13.67 20.92 14.93
CA ALA A 62 -13.32 22.32 15.08
C ALA A 62 -11.85 22.53 14.70
N TRP A 63 -11.61 22.90 13.44
CA TRP A 63 -10.26 23.12 12.91
C TRP A 63 -9.55 24.37 13.45
N ASN A 64 -10.29 25.33 14.02
CA ASN A 64 -9.79 26.60 14.52
C ASN A 64 -8.80 27.30 13.55
N LEU A 65 -9.19 27.35 12.27
CA LEU A 65 -8.38 28.00 11.24
C LEU A 65 -8.25 29.50 11.51
N SER A 66 -7.22 30.12 10.93
CA SER A 66 -6.98 31.56 11.10
C SER A 66 -8.26 32.39 10.79
N PRO A 67 -8.64 33.33 11.68
CA PRO A 67 -9.83 34.17 11.52
C PRO A 67 -9.63 35.31 10.52
N VAL A 68 -8.38 35.59 10.12
CA VAL A 68 -8.02 36.70 9.23
C VAL A 68 -8.77 36.55 7.89
N GLY A 69 -9.55 37.59 7.54
CA GLY A 69 -10.35 37.62 6.32
C GLY A 69 -11.59 36.72 6.31
N LYS A 70 -11.93 36.08 7.45
CA LYS A 70 -13.09 35.18 7.58
C LYS A 70 -14.06 35.59 8.69
N VAL A 71 -13.55 36.17 9.77
CA VAL A 71 -14.34 36.55 10.95
C VAL A 71 -14.27 38.06 11.12
N GLN A 72 -15.42 38.71 11.29
CA GLN A 72 -15.50 40.12 11.65
C GLN A 72 -15.22 40.27 13.16
N PRO A 73 -14.19 41.03 13.58
CA PRO A 73 -13.94 41.29 14.99
C PRO A 73 -15.13 41.98 15.64
N LYS A 74 -15.50 41.53 16.84
CA LYS A 74 -16.54 42.15 17.68
C LYS A 74 -15.88 42.72 18.92
N GLU A 75 -16.18 43.96 19.25
CA GLU A 75 -15.76 44.58 20.51
C GLU A 75 -16.36 43.79 21.69
N TRP A 76 -15.52 43.45 22.65
CA TRP A 76 -15.86 42.49 23.71
C TRP A 76 -15.82 43.10 25.11
N ASN A 77 -15.30 44.31 25.25
CA ASN A 77 -15.28 45.10 26.47
C ASN A 77 -15.99 46.44 26.24
N GLU A 78 -16.82 46.84 27.20
CA GLU A 78 -17.50 48.14 27.22
C GLU A 78 -16.60 49.26 27.80
#